data_AF-A0A914RLF3-F1
#
_entry.id   AF-A0A914RLF3-F1
#
_cell.length_a   1.000
_cell.length_b   1.000
_cell.length_c   1.000
_cell.angle_alpha   90.00
_cell.angle_beta   90.00
_cell.angle_gamma   90.00
#
_symmetry.space_group_name_H-M   'P 1'
#
loop_
_entity.id
_entity.type
_entity.pdbx_description
1 polymer ?
#
loop_
_entity_poly.entity_id
_entity_poly.type
_entity_poly.pdbx_seq_one_letter_code
_entity_poly.pdbx_strand_id
1 'polypeptide(L)'
;MRYDLLLRGSKQQAGASTSTAKVTSVEEAFGILSVGFLRGGIGGFLKSGTAAVAGGQKEIRIGVTLGYIELIKKLDSPWLEKNMLFVLKHLVEVVAKCGPLAYTNNQAQASEVAYMRRCIGYILRCTVGAMLSEQAQIAVCKQLGAILADCINSFGMFQRH
;
A
#
# COMPACT_ATOMS: atom_id res chain seq x y z
N MET A 1 -11.36 -41.57 49.12
CA MET A 1 -9.94 -41.18 49.23
C MET A 1 -9.75 -39.83 48.56
N ARG A 2 -9.42 -38.80 49.35
CA ARG A 2 -8.65 -37.62 48.91
C ARG A 2 -7.29 -38.12 48.34
N TYR A 3 -6.52 -37.44 47.49
CA TYR A 3 -5.96 -36.09 47.55
C TYR A 3 -5.41 -35.76 46.14
N ASP A 4 -5.76 -34.61 45.56
CA ASP A 4 -4.89 -33.41 45.47
C ASP A 4 -3.44 -33.69 45.03
N LEU A 5 -3.11 -33.27 43.80
CA LEU A 5 -1.77 -32.82 43.44
C LEU A 5 -1.88 -31.55 42.60
N LEU A 6 -2.00 -30.46 43.35
CA LEU A 6 -1.54 -29.11 43.01
C LEU A 6 -0.12 -29.15 42.42
N LEU A 7 0.02 -28.71 41.16
CA LEU A 7 1.20 -27.99 40.69
C LEU A 7 0.68 -26.73 40.00
N ARG A 8 0.60 -25.60 40.72
CA ARG A 8 1.58 -24.50 40.64
C ARG A 8 1.86 -24.17 39.16
N GLY A 9 1.10 -23.27 38.54
CA GLY A 9 1.14 -21.86 38.88
C GLY A 9 2.18 -21.16 38.00
N SER A 10 1.80 -20.85 36.76
CA SER A 10 2.37 -19.76 35.97
C SER A 10 1.19 -19.00 35.37
N LYS A 11 0.82 -17.90 36.03
CA LYS A 11 -0.02 -16.87 35.42
C LYS A 11 0.71 -16.35 34.20
N GLN A 12 0.32 -16.79 33.01
CA GLN A 12 0.47 -15.97 31.81
C GLN A 12 -0.93 -15.52 31.42
N GLN A 13 -1.29 -14.41 32.04
CA GLN A 13 -2.43 -13.58 31.65
C GLN A 13 -2.03 -12.94 30.31
N ALA A 14 -2.11 -13.71 29.22
CA ALA A 14 -2.22 -13.12 27.90
C ALA A 14 -3.59 -12.45 27.90
N GLY A 15 -3.60 -11.15 28.18
CA GLY A 15 -4.78 -10.32 28.00
C GLY A 15 -5.23 -10.54 26.56
N ALA A 16 -6.29 -11.33 26.39
CA ALA A 16 -7.12 -11.27 25.22
C ALA A 16 -7.69 -9.85 25.26
N SER A 17 -6.95 -8.91 24.65
CA SER A 17 -7.58 -7.71 24.14
C SER A 17 -8.58 -8.23 23.13
N THR A 18 -9.82 -8.42 23.56
CA THR A 18 -10.98 -8.33 22.71
C THR A 18 -10.90 -6.99 22.03
N SER A 19 -10.10 -6.90 20.97
CA SER A 19 -10.19 -5.82 20.01
C SER A 19 -11.55 -6.04 19.38
N THR A 20 -12.56 -5.36 19.93
CA THR A 20 -13.73 -4.96 19.17
C THR A 20 -13.20 -4.49 17.83
N ALA A 21 -13.43 -5.27 16.77
CA ALA A 21 -12.96 -4.93 15.44
C ALA A 21 -13.53 -3.56 15.14
N LYS A 22 -12.69 -2.52 15.20
CA LYS A 22 -13.12 -1.18 14.81
C LYS A 22 -13.56 -1.29 13.37
N VAL A 23 -14.73 -0.74 13.06
CA VAL A 23 -15.16 -0.58 11.68
C VAL A 23 -14.18 0.38 11.03
N THR A 24 -13.24 -0.16 10.27
CA THR A 24 -12.24 0.62 9.53
C THR A 24 -12.86 1.06 8.21
N SER A 25 -12.80 2.35 7.89
CA SER A 25 -13.26 2.84 6.59
C SER A 25 -12.36 2.37 5.45
N VAL A 26 -12.84 2.44 4.20
CA VAL A 26 -12.02 2.05 3.04
C VAL A 26 -10.82 2.98 2.90
N GLU A 27 -11.00 4.28 3.16
CA GLU A 27 -9.96 5.30 3.15
C GLU A 27 -8.91 5.02 4.22
N GLU A 28 -9.32 4.63 5.43
CA GLU A 28 -8.40 4.22 6.49
C GLU A 28 -7.62 2.96 6.09
N ALA A 29 -8.27 1.97 5.47
CA ALA A 29 -7.61 0.76 4.98
C ALA A 29 -6.58 1.08 3.89
N PHE A 30 -6.94 1.92 2.91
CA PHE A 30 -6.01 2.44 1.89
C PHE A 30 -4.86 3.23 2.53
N GLY A 31 -5.14 4.01 3.56
CA GLY A 31 -4.14 4.72 4.37
C GLY A 31 -3.15 3.76 5.02
N ILE A 32 -3.62 2.73 5.72
CA ILE A 32 -2.78 1.70 6.35
C ILE A 32 -1.91 0.98 5.31
N LEU A 33 -2.50 0.59 4.19
CA LEU A 33 -1.77 -0.06 3.09
C LEU A 33 -0.71 0.87 2.50
N SER A 34 -0.99 2.16 2.36
CA SER A 34 -0.01 3.14 1.85
C SER A 34 1.18 3.30 2.79
N VAL A 35 0.91 3.36 4.10
CA VAL A 35 1.95 3.40 5.13
C VAL A 35 2.77 2.12 5.07
N GLY A 36 2.14 0.94 5.04
CA GLY A 36 2.85 -0.35 4.92
C GLY A 36 3.72 -0.42 3.66
N PHE A 37 3.21 0.08 2.53
CA PHE A 37 3.94 0.13 1.27
C PHE A 37 5.20 0.98 1.41
N LEU A 38 5.09 2.19 1.94
CA LEU A 38 6.21 3.13 2.07
C LEU A 38 7.16 2.77 3.23
N ARG A 39 6.66 2.28 4.36
CA ARG A 39 7.51 1.82 5.48
C ARG A 39 8.30 0.57 5.14
N GLY A 40 7.81 -0.20 4.16
CA GLY A 40 8.51 -1.24 3.43
C GLY A 40 9.71 -0.75 2.60
N GLY A 41 10.17 0.50 2.75
CA GLY A 41 11.42 1.02 2.18
C GLY A 41 11.42 2.53 1.88
N ILE A 42 12.59 3.12 2.13
CA ILE A 42 12.93 4.55 2.16
C ILE A 42 12.29 5.25 3.37
N GLY A 43 12.88 5.03 4.55
CA GLY A 43 12.81 6.03 5.62
C GLY A 43 12.08 5.70 6.93
N GLY A 44 11.95 4.44 7.36
CA GLY A 44 11.90 4.18 8.81
C GLY A 44 10.67 3.48 9.37
N PHE A 45 10.74 2.15 9.38
CA PHE A 45 10.15 1.42 10.50
C PHE A 45 11.15 1.05 11.59
N LEU A 46 12.38 0.67 11.24
CA LEU A 46 13.31 0.03 12.19
C LEU A 46 14.68 0.70 12.29
N LYS A 47 14.79 2.02 12.12
CA LYS A 47 16.04 2.71 12.49
C LYS A 47 16.05 3.01 14.00
N SER A 48 16.00 1.94 14.79
CA SER A 48 16.55 1.83 16.14
C SER A 48 17.12 0.42 16.22
N GLY A 49 18.42 0.27 15.99
CA GLY A 49 19.10 -1.03 16.07
C GLY A 49 19.71 -1.51 14.75
N THR A 50 21.01 -1.80 14.83
CA THR A 50 21.93 -2.24 13.78
C THR A 50 21.62 -3.65 13.26
N ALA A 51 20.72 -3.78 12.27
CA ALA A 51 20.78 -4.79 11.19
C ALA A 51 19.48 -4.71 10.37
N ALA A 52 19.47 -3.86 9.35
CA ALA A 52 18.45 -3.93 8.32
C ALA A 52 18.66 -5.25 7.56
N VAL A 53 17.77 -6.22 7.76
CA VAL A 53 17.75 -7.43 6.92
C VAL A 53 17.35 -6.99 5.51
N ALA A 54 18.35 -6.87 4.65
CA ALA A 54 18.22 -6.73 3.22
C ALA A 54 17.53 -8.00 2.69
N GLY A 55 16.19 -7.99 2.64
CA GLY A 55 15.39 -9.16 2.27
C GLY A 55 14.01 -9.24 2.92
N GLY A 56 13.56 -8.21 3.67
CA GLY A 56 12.19 -8.14 4.20
C GLY A 56 11.31 -7.07 3.56
N GLN A 57 11.87 -6.24 2.68
CA GLN A 57 11.18 -5.04 2.16
C GLN A 57 10.37 -5.32 0.88
N LYS A 58 10.82 -6.28 0.06
CA LYS A 58 10.12 -6.68 -1.16
C LYS A 58 8.89 -7.50 -0.81
N GLU A 59 9.02 -8.41 0.13
CA GLU A 59 7.99 -9.31 0.65
C GLU A 59 6.87 -8.52 1.31
N ILE A 60 7.20 -7.47 2.09
CA ILE A 60 6.20 -6.54 2.62
C ILE A 60 5.45 -5.85 1.48
N ARG A 61 6.15 -5.33 0.47
CA ARG A 61 5.50 -4.68 -0.67
C ARG A 61 4.65 -5.64 -1.48
N ILE A 62 5.05 -6.90 -1.63
CA ILE A 62 4.22 -7.96 -2.25
C ILE A 62 2.97 -8.17 -1.41
N GLY A 63 3.11 -8.35 -0.09
CA GLY A 63 1.98 -8.55 0.81
C GLY A 63 0.99 -7.37 0.77
N VAL A 64 1.50 -6.14 0.82
CA VAL A 64 0.67 -4.92 0.70
C VAL A 64 0.02 -4.81 -0.68
N THR A 65 0.74 -5.14 -1.75
CA THR A 65 0.21 -5.19 -3.12
C THR A 65 -0.98 -6.15 -3.20
N LEU A 66 -0.82 -7.36 -2.67
CA LEU A 66 -1.90 -8.36 -2.60
C LEU A 66 -3.05 -7.88 -1.70
N GLY A 67 -2.74 -7.18 -0.61
CA GLY A 67 -3.72 -6.55 0.27
C GLY A 67 -4.61 -5.53 -0.46
N TYR A 68 -4.02 -4.65 -1.29
CA TYR A 68 -4.80 -3.74 -2.14
C TYR A 68 -5.72 -4.50 -3.10
N ILE A 69 -5.19 -5.51 -3.79
CA ILE A 69 -5.93 -6.28 -4.77
C ILE A 69 -7.12 -6.98 -4.10
N GLU A 70 -6.88 -7.66 -2.98
CA GLU A 70 -7.94 -8.40 -2.28
C GLU A 70 -8.98 -7.45 -1.66
N LEU A 71 -8.57 -6.32 -1.08
CA LEU A 71 -9.49 -5.31 -0.58
C LEU A 71 -10.41 -4.79 -1.69
N ILE A 72 -9.85 -4.42 -2.84
CA ILE A 72 -10.64 -3.93 -3.99
C ILE A 72 -11.57 -5.03 -4.52
N LYS A 73 -11.11 -6.28 -4.58
CA LYS A 73 -11.96 -7.43 -4.97
C LYS A 73 -13.11 -7.65 -3.99
N LYS A 74 -12.92 -7.42 -2.69
CA LYS A 74 -13.99 -7.52 -1.69
C LYS A 74 -15.04 -6.41 -1.81
N LEU A 75 -14.64 -5.25 -2.31
CA LEU A 75 -15.55 -4.13 -2.60
C LEU A 75 -16.30 -4.32 -3.93
N ASP A 76 -15.81 -5.21 -4.78
CA ASP A 76 -16.38 -5.62 -6.08
C ASP A 76 -16.33 -4.53 -7.18
N SER A 77 -16.59 -4.95 -8.42
CA SER A 77 -16.49 -4.11 -9.61
C SER A 77 -17.38 -2.84 -9.59
N PRO A 78 -18.67 -2.91 -9.17
CA PRO A 78 -19.53 -1.72 -9.15
C PRO A 78 -19.06 -0.62 -8.19
N TRP A 79 -18.43 -0.99 -7.07
CA TRP A 79 -17.82 -0.01 -6.17
C TRP A 79 -16.60 0.63 -6.81
N LEU A 80 -15.76 -0.19 -7.45
CA LEU A 80 -14.52 0.25 -8.08
C LEU A 80 -14.79 1.27 -9.21
N GLU A 81 -15.80 1.02 -10.06
CA GLU A 81 -16.17 1.96 -11.13
C GLU A 81 -16.59 3.34 -10.58
N LYS A 82 -17.34 3.38 -9.47
CA LYS A 82 -17.80 4.62 -8.84
C LYS A 82 -16.68 5.38 -8.14
N ASN A 83 -15.67 4.67 -7.64
CA ASN A 83 -14.60 5.24 -6.79
C ASN A 83 -13.24 5.28 -7.48
N MET A 84 -13.19 5.09 -8.81
CA MET A 84 -11.93 4.97 -9.55
C MET A 84 -11.01 6.18 -9.38
N LEU A 85 -11.57 7.39 -9.42
CA LEU A 85 -10.79 8.61 -9.26
C LEU A 85 -10.05 8.65 -7.92
N PHE A 86 -10.71 8.20 -6.85
CA PHE A 86 -10.11 8.08 -5.52
C PHE A 86 -8.97 7.06 -5.54
N VAL A 87 -9.20 5.86 -6.08
CA VAL A 87 -8.20 4.79 -6.17
C VAL A 87 -6.98 5.23 -6.98
N LEU A 88 -7.19 5.85 -8.14
CA LEU A 88 -6.11 6.35 -8.99
C LEU A 88 -5.29 7.43 -8.30
N LYS A 89 -5.94 8.45 -7.72
CA LYS A 89 -5.25 9.51 -6.99
C LYS A 89 -4.40 8.95 -5.86
N HIS A 90 -4.96 8.03 -5.08
CA HIS A 90 -4.25 7.35 -4.00
C HIS A 90 -3.00 6.62 -4.51
N LEU A 91 -3.13 5.77 -5.53
CA LEU A 91 -2.01 5.00 -6.07
C LEU A 91 -0.93 5.89 -6.71
N VAL A 92 -1.34 6.98 -7.39
CA VAL A 92 -0.43 7.99 -7.94
C VAL A 92 0.32 8.72 -6.82
N GLU A 93 -0.36 9.06 -5.73
CA GLU A 93 0.29 9.71 -4.57
C GLU A 93 1.31 8.77 -3.91
N VAL A 94 0.98 7.48 -3.77
CA VAL A 94 1.90 6.46 -3.23
C VAL A 94 3.17 6.35 -4.07
N VAL A 95 3.06 6.30 -5.40
CA VAL A 95 4.25 6.22 -6.28
C VAL A 95 5.00 7.55 -6.39
N ALA A 96 4.31 8.69 -6.30
CA ALA A 96 4.92 10.02 -6.33
C ALA A 96 5.83 10.26 -5.11
N LYS A 97 5.50 9.68 -3.95
CA LYS A 97 6.36 9.71 -2.75
C LYS A 97 7.71 9.00 -2.95
N CYS A 98 7.84 8.16 -3.97
CA CYS A 98 9.12 7.56 -4.39
C CYS A 98 9.92 8.45 -5.37
N GLY A 99 9.32 9.55 -5.85
CA GLY A 99 9.85 10.46 -6.86
C GLY A 99 11.22 11.10 -6.57
N PRO A 100 11.55 11.51 -5.32
CA PRO A 100 12.87 12.07 -5.00
C PRO A 100 14.04 11.12 -5.30
N LEU A 101 13.79 9.82 -5.41
CA LEU A 101 14.78 8.80 -5.75
C LEU A 101 14.76 8.39 -7.22
N ALA A 102 13.82 8.90 -8.02
CA ALA A 102 13.77 8.61 -9.44
C ALA A 102 15.00 9.16 -10.21
N TYR A 103 15.70 10.14 -9.64
CA TYR A 103 16.91 10.75 -10.18
C TYR A 103 18.18 10.33 -9.42
N THR A 104 18.12 9.23 -8.67
CA THR A 104 19.28 8.73 -7.93
C THR A 104 20.32 8.11 -8.86
N ASN A 105 21.60 8.36 -8.60
CA ASN A 105 22.72 7.67 -9.25
C ASN A 105 23.02 6.30 -8.60
N ASN A 106 22.28 5.91 -7.55
CA ASN A 106 22.46 4.64 -6.86
C ASN A 106 21.60 3.55 -7.51
N GLN A 107 22.25 2.57 -8.14
CA GLN A 107 21.59 1.47 -8.84
C GLN A 107 20.61 0.68 -7.95
N ALA A 108 20.92 0.48 -6.67
CA ALA A 108 20.01 -0.21 -5.75
C ALA A 108 18.73 0.60 -5.55
N GLN A 109 18.83 1.90 -5.32
CA GLN A 109 17.68 2.79 -5.16
C GLN A 109 16.84 2.87 -6.45
N ALA A 110 17.48 2.96 -7.61
CA ALA A 110 16.79 2.94 -8.91
C ALA A 110 16.01 1.62 -9.12
N SER A 111 16.61 0.49 -8.76
CA SER A 111 15.95 -0.83 -8.86
C SER A 111 14.75 -0.96 -7.93
N GLU A 112 14.83 -0.39 -6.72
CA GLU A 112 13.74 -0.36 -5.74
C GLU A 112 12.58 0.52 -6.23
N VAL A 113 12.87 1.70 -6.80
CA VAL A 113 11.82 2.56 -7.40
C VAL A 113 11.13 1.85 -8.57
N ALA A 114 11.90 1.19 -9.45
CA ALA A 114 11.34 0.40 -10.53
C ALA A 114 10.46 -0.76 -10.02
N TYR A 115 10.88 -1.41 -8.93
CA TYR A 115 10.09 -2.45 -8.27
C TYR A 115 8.76 -1.91 -7.71
N MET A 116 8.78 -0.77 -7.03
CA MET A 116 7.56 -0.13 -6.51
C MET A 116 6.59 0.26 -7.63
N ARG A 117 7.09 0.79 -8.75
CA ARG A 117 6.27 1.08 -9.94
C ARG A 117 5.61 -0.20 -10.47
N ARG A 118 6.34 -1.33 -10.51
CA ARG A 118 5.79 -2.62 -10.91
C ARG A 118 4.68 -3.11 -9.97
N CYS A 119 4.83 -2.93 -8.66
CA CYS A 119 3.76 -3.24 -7.70
C CYS A 119 2.48 -2.47 -8.01
N ILE A 120 2.57 -1.14 -8.20
CA ILE A 120 1.40 -0.30 -8.53
C ILE A 120 0.78 -0.72 -9.87
N GLY A 121 1.60 -0.95 -10.89
CA GLY A 121 1.13 -1.46 -12.19
C GLY A 121 0.41 -2.81 -12.07
N TYR A 122 0.89 -3.68 -11.18
CA TYR A 122 0.27 -4.98 -10.92
C TYR A 122 -1.08 -4.84 -10.21
N ILE A 123 -1.22 -3.92 -9.24
CA ILE A 123 -2.52 -3.59 -8.62
C ILE A 123 -3.51 -3.17 -9.71
N LEU A 124 -3.14 -2.22 -10.57
CA LEU A 124 -4.01 -1.75 -11.65
C LEU A 124 -4.39 -2.87 -12.63
N ARG A 125 -3.44 -3.73 -13.01
CA ARG A 125 -3.71 -4.87 -13.90
C ARG A 125 -4.70 -5.85 -13.27
N CYS A 126 -4.53 -6.19 -12.01
CA CYS A 126 -5.37 -7.17 -11.31
C CYS A 126 -6.73 -6.61 -10.84
N THR A 127 -6.92 -5.29 -10.88
CA THR A 127 -8.17 -4.63 -10.50
C THR A 127 -8.83 -4.03 -11.73
N VAL A 128 -8.38 -2.87 -12.20
CA VAL A 128 -8.89 -2.20 -13.41
C VAL A 128 -8.92 -3.14 -14.60
N GLY A 129 -7.81 -3.81 -14.91
CA GLY A 129 -7.71 -4.65 -16.10
C GLY A 129 -8.50 -5.96 -16.04
N ALA A 130 -8.77 -6.48 -14.84
CA ALA A 130 -9.39 -7.80 -14.65
C ALA A 130 -10.85 -7.74 -14.17
N MET A 131 -11.27 -6.65 -13.53
CA MET A 131 -12.60 -6.51 -12.92
C MET A 131 -13.52 -5.59 -13.73
N LEU A 132 -12.99 -4.67 -14.53
CA LEU A 132 -13.78 -3.67 -15.23
C LEU A 132 -13.98 -4.02 -16.70
N SER A 133 -15.12 -3.60 -17.25
CA SER A 133 -15.40 -3.65 -18.69
C SER A 133 -14.41 -2.79 -19.49
N GLU A 134 -14.26 -3.07 -20.78
CA GLU A 134 -13.40 -2.30 -21.68
C GLU A 134 -13.77 -0.80 -21.69
N GLN A 135 -15.07 -0.50 -21.69
CA GLN A 135 -15.60 0.86 -21.63
C GLN A 135 -15.21 1.56 -20.33
N ALA A 136 -15.32 0.87 -19.19
CA ALA A 136 -14.90 1.41 -17.90
C ALA A 136 -13.37 1.63 -17.86
N GLN A 137 -12.57 0.72 -18.42
CA GLN A 137 -11.12 0.87 -18.54
C GLN A 137 -10.73 2.12 -19.36
N ILE A 138 -11.43 2.39 -20.47
CA ILE A 138 -11.21 3.62 -21.26
C ILE A 138 -11.49 4.87 -20.41
N ALA A 139 -12.53 4.86 -19.58
CA ALA A 139 -12.83 5.97 -18.66
C ALA A 139 -11.73 6.14 -17.61
N VAL A 140 -11.19 5.05 -17.06
CA VAL A 140 -10.05 5.06 -16.14
C VAL A 140 -8.83 5.70 -16.80
N CYS A 141 -8.50 5.32 -18.04
CA CYS A 141 -7.37 5.89 -18.78
C CYS A 141 -7.50 7.42 -18.96
N LYS A 142 -8.71 7.91 -19.26
CA LYS A 142 -8.98 9.36 -19.36
C LYS A 142 -8.75 10.08 -18.02
N GLN A 143 -9.25 9.51 -16.92
CA GLN A 143 -9.05 10.07 -15.58
C GLN A 143 -7.57 10.09 -15.20
N LEU A 144 -6.83 9.02 -15.49
CA LEU A 144 -5.39 8.95 -15.23
C LEU A 144 -4.64 10.02 -16.02
N GLY A 145 -5.00 10.23 -17.30
CA GLY A 145 -4.43 11.31 -18.11
C GLY A 145 -4.65 12.69 -17.50
N ALA A 146 -5.84 12.96 -16.97
CA ALA A 146 -6.14 14.22 -16.27
C ALA A 146 -5.30 14.39 -14.99
N ILE A 147 -5.20 13.35 -14.16
CA ILE A 147 -4.35 13.38 -12.96
C ILE A 147 -2.89 13.66 -13.30
N LEU A 148 -2.37 13.02 -14.36
CA LEU A 148 -0.99 13.25 -14.80
C LEU A 148 -0.76 14.68 -15.30
N ALA A 149 -1.72 15.24 -16.05
CA ALA A 149 -1.66 16.63 -16.48
C ALA A 149 -1.61 17.58 -15.27
N ASP A 150 -2.44 17.34 -14.25
CA ASP A 150 -2.44 18.12 -13.01
C ASP A 150 -1.09 18.02 -12.27
N CYS A 151 -0.50 16.81 -12.19
CA CYS A 151 0.82 16.62 -11.61
C CYS A 151 1.90 17.41 -12.37
N ILE A 152 1.90 17.39 -13.71
CA ILE A 152 2.86 18.12 -14.54
C ILE A 152 2.71 19.64 -14.35
N ASN A 153 1.48 20.13 -14.38
CA ASN A 153 1.19 21.56 -14.20
C ASN A 153 1.62 22.06 -12.81
N SER A 154 1.43 21.22 -11.79
CA SER A 154 1.89 21.51 -10.42
C SER A 154 3.43 21.59 -10.34
N PHE A 155 4.15 20.75 -11.09
CA PHE A 155 5.62 20.83 -11.20
C PHE A 155 6.08 22.12 -11.89
N GLY A 156 5.40 22.55 -12.95
CA GLY A 156 5.74 23.77 -13.70
C GLY A 156 5.64 25.06 -12.89
N MET A 157 4.89 25.09 -11.79
CA MET A 157 4.80 26.25 -10.89
C MET A 157 6.03 26.38 -9.97
N PHE A 158 6.72 25.29 -9.64
CA PHE A 158 7.90 25.33 -8.75
C PHE A 158 9.21 25.70 -9.45
N GLN A 159 9.25 25.74 -10.79
CA GLN A 159 10.43 26.16 -11.57
C GLN A 159 10.40 27.66 -11.96
N ARG A 160 9.41 28.44 -11.50
CA ARG A 160 9.29 29.88 -11.77
C ARG A 160 9.75 30.80 -10.62
N HIS A 161 10.39 30.24 -9.60
CA HIS A 161 11.09 30.96 -8.53
C HIS A 161 12.52 30.48 -8.45
#